data_AF-A0A1F9UP94-F1
#
_entry.id   AF-A0A1F9UP94-F1
#
_cell.length_a   1.000
_cell.length_b   1.000
_cell.length_c   1.000
_cell.angle_alpha   90.00
_cell.angle_beta   90.00
_cell.angle_gamma   90.00
#
_symmetry.space_group_name_H-M   'P 1'
#
loop_
_entity.id
_entity.type
_entity.pdbx_description
1 polymer ?
#
loop_
_entity_poly.entity_id
_entity_poly.type
_entity_poly.pdbx_seq_one_letter_code
_entity_poly.pdbx_strand_id
1 'polypeptide(L)'
;MTKKTPQGLGDLVSRLAQTNVELWHEEDKAREPEDAGVARAKRQIDLLNQRRNDLIEAIDDQFLQNSLSSPRKRGSRIGFPPARE
;
A
#
# COMPACT_ATOMS: atom_id res chain seq x y z
N MET A 1 -23.30 -17.49 -0.57
CA MET A 1 -22.33 -16.65 0.16
C MET A 1 -20.93 -17.03 -0.33
N THR A 2 -20.38 -16.29 -1.29
CA THR A 2 -19.04 -16.55 -1.85
C THR A 2 -17.99 -16.22 -0.79
N LYS A 3 -17.26 -17.25 -0.33
CA LYS A 3 -16.12 -17.06 0.57
C LYS A 3 -15.05 -16.30 -0.23
N LYS A 4 -14.79 -15.04 0.13
CA LYS A 4 -13.62 -14.30 -0.38
C LYS A 4 -12.38 -15.07 0.09
N THR A 5 -11.68 -15.71 -0.83
CA THR A 5 -10.35 -16.26 -0.57
C THR A 5 -9.47 -15.12 -0.04
N PRO A 6 -8.71 -15.32 1.05
CA PRO A 6 -7.77 -14.31 1.51
C PRO A 6 -6.82 -14.00 0.34
N GLN A 7 -6.77 -12.71 -0.07
CA GLN A 7 -5.88 -12.30 -1.15
C GLN A 7 -4.44 -12.57 -0.72
N GLY A 8 -3.65 -13.22 -1.58
CA GLY A 8 -2.23 -13.35 -1.33
C GLY A 8 -1.53 -12.00 -1.47
N LEU A 9 -0.39 -11.81 -0.79
CA LEU A 9 0.42 -10.60 -0.93
C LEU A 9 0.72 -10.26 -2.41
N GLY A 10 1.01 -11.26 -3.23
CA GLY A 10 1.25 -11.08 -4.67
C GLY A 10 0.05 -10.48 -5.42
N ASP A 11 -1.17 -10.83 -5.05
CA ASP A 11 -2.39 -10.27 -5.65
C ASP A 11 -2.57 -8.80 -5.25
N LEU A 12 -2.32 -8.48 -3.98
CA LEU A 12 -2.41 -7.11 -3.47
C LEU A 12 -1.40 -6.19 -4.19
N VAL A 13 -0.14 -6.64 -4.30
CA VAL A 13 0.92 -5.90 -4.99
C VAL A 13 0.59 -5.74 -6.48
N SER A 14 0.10 -6.79 -7.15
CA SER A 14 -0.27 -6.72 -8.57
C SER A 14 -1.41 -5.71 -8.80
N ARG A 15 -2.42 -5.72 -7.93
CA ARG A 15 -3.54 -4.76 -8.00
C ARG A 15 -3.10 -3.33 -7.68
N LEU A 16 -2.16 -3.16 -6.75
CA LEU A 16 -1.57 -1.86 -6.43
C LEU A 16 -0.83 -1.30 -7.65
N ALA A 17 0.00 -2.12 -8.30
CA ALA A 17 0.71 -1.73 -9.52
C ALA A 17 -0.25 -1.34 -10.65
N GLN A 18 -1.30 -2.13 -10.89
CA GLN A 18 -2.33 -1.80 -11.89
C GLN A 18 -3.05 -0.49 -11.56
N THR A 19 -3.44 -0.30 -10.31
CA THR A 19 -4.13 0.94 -9.87
C THR A 19 -3.22 2.16 -10.04
N ASN A 20 -1.91 2.03 -9.80
CA ASN A 20 -0.96 3.11 -10.05
C ASN A 20 -0.82 3.47 -11.53
N VAL A 21 -0.83 2.47 -12.42
CA VAL A 21 -0.80 2.72 -13.88
C VAL A 21 -2.07 3.47 -14.31
N GLU A 22 -3.24 3.03 -13.85
CA GLU A 22 -4.51 3.73 -14.13
C GLU A 22 -4.50 5.17 -13.59
N LEU A 23 -4.00 5.37 -12.37
CA LEU A 23 -3.86 6.69 -11.75
C LEU A 23 -3.01 7.62 -12.61
N TRP A 24 -1.84 7.16 -13.07
CA TRP A 24 -0.96 7.94 -13.93
C TRP A 24 -1.65 8.38 -15.22
N HIS A 25 -2.43 7.50 -15.85
CA HIS A 25 -3.16 7.86 -17.06
C HIS A 25 -4.24 8.92 -16.81
N GLU A 26 -4.92 8.90 -15.67
CA GLU A 26 -5.88 9.96 -15.32
C GLU A 26 -5.18 11.27 -14.95
N GLU A 27 -4.03 11.21 -14.29
CA GLU A 27 -3.20 12.38 -14.02
C GLU A 27 -2.71 13.04 -15.32
N ASP A 28 -2.29 12.26 -16.32
CA ASP A 28 -1.91 12.78 -17.62
C ASP A 28 -3.06 13.53 -18.29
N LYS A 29 -4.28 12.98 -18.26
CA LYS A 29 -5.48 13.68 -18.76
C LYS A 29 -5.76 14.98 -18.00
N ALA A 30 -5.48 15.01 -16.69
CA ALA A 30 -5.66 16.22 -15.88
C ALA A 30 -4.56 17.27 -16.09
N ARG A 31 -3.43 16.90 -16.70
CA ARG A 31 -2.33 17.80 -17.10
C ARG A 31 -2.51 18.37 -18.50
N GLU A 32 -3.45 17.85 -19.30
CA GLU A 32 -3.76 18.40 -20.61
C GLU A 32 -4.18 19.88 -20.48
N PRO A 33 -3.71 20.76 -21.39
CA PRO A 33 -3.96 22.20 -21.32
C PRO A 33 -5.41 22.57 -21.66
N GLU A 34 -6.11 21.68 -22.36
CA GLU A 34 -7.52 21.85 -22.66
C GLU A 34 -8.36 21.44 -21.45
N ASP A 35 -9.14 22.36 -20.90
CA ASP A 35 -9.97 22.12 -19.71
C ASP A 35 -11.06 21.05 -19.93
N ALA A 36 -11.32 20.69 -21.19
CA ALA A 36 -12.33 19.71 -21.60
C ALA A 36 -12.00 18.30 -21.11
N GLY A 37 -12.39 18.00 -19.87
CA GLY A 37 -12.22 16.68 -19.26
C GLY A 37 -11.45 16.69 -17.94
N VAL A 38 -10.77 17.79 -17.60
CA VAL A 38 -9.95 17.90 -16.38
C VAL A 38 -10.77 17.63 -15.13
N ALA A 39 -11.99 18.16 -15.04
CA ALA A 39 -12.86 17.92 -13.88
C ALA A 39 -13.28 16.44 -13.75
N ARG A 40 -13.43 15.72 -14.87
CA ARG A 40 -13.73 14.29 -14.86
C ARG A 40 -12.49 13.49 -14.46
N ALA A 41 -11.33 13.82 -15.02
CA ALA A 41 -10.05 13.20 -14.69
C ALA A 41 -9.75 13.35 -13.19
N LYS A 42 -9.89 14.55 -12.61
CA LYS A 42 -9.74 14.79 -11.17
C LYS A 42 -10.63 13.91 -10.30
N ARG A 43 -11.91 13.74 -10.67
CA ARG A 43 -12.81 12.81 -9.95
C ARG A 43 -12.34 11.35 -10.04
N GLN A 44 -11.76 10.93 -11.15
CA GLN A 44 -11.20 9.58 -11.27
C GLN A 44 -9.89 9.44 -10.47
N ILE A 45 -9.04 10.45 -10.49
CA ILE A 45 -7.81 10.54 -9.68
C ILE A 45 -8.15 10.39 -8.20
N ASP A 46 -9.17 11.07 -7.69
CA ASP A 46 -9.58 10.97 -6.28
C ASP A 46 -9.98 9.53 -5.92
N LEU A 47 -10.77 8.87 -6.77
CA LEU A 47 -11.19 7.48 -6.58
C LEU A 47 -10.01 6.50 -6.64
N LEU A 48 -9.10 6.69 -7.59
CA LEU A 48 -7.93 5.83 -7.78
C LEU A 48 -6.91 6.02 -6.66
N ASN A 49 -6.74 7.25 -6.17
CA ASN A 49 -5.93 7.53 -4.99
C ASN A 49 -6.48 6.83 -3.74
N GLN A 50 -7.79 6.88 -3.53
CA GLN A 50 -8.40 6.16 -2.41
C GLN A 50 -8.15 4.65 -2.54
N ARG A 51 -8.42 4.08 -3.71
CA ARG A 51 -8.20 2.65 -3.96
C ARG A 51 -6.74 2.25 -3.80
N ARG A 52 -5.79 3.10 -4.20
CA ARG A 52 -4.35 2.88 -3.98
C ARG A 52 -4.05 2.82 -2.48
N ASN A 53 -4.55 3.77 -1.70
CA ASN A 53 -4.34 3.80 -0.25
C ASN A 53 -4.96 2.56 0.43
N ASP A 54 -6.18 2.17 0.06
CA ASP A 54 -6.83 0.96 0.59
C ASP A 54 -5.99 -0.29 0.33
N LEU A 55 -5.31 -0.37 -0.83
CA LEU A 55 -4.43 -1.50 -1.17
C LEU A 55 -3.13 -1.48 -0.36
N ILE A 56 -2.56 -0.30 -0.09
CA ILE A 56 -1.38 -0.14 0.77
C ILE A 56 -1.73 -0.57 2.19
N GLU A 57 -2.86 -0.09 2.73
CA GLU A 57 -3.33 -0.47 4.07
C GLU A 57 -3.55 -1.99 4.18
N ALA A 58 -4.15 -2.62 3.16
CA ALA A 58 -4.32 -4.07 3.13
C ALA A 58 -2.99 -4.85 3.10
N ILE A 59 -1.95 -4.30 2.46
CA ILE A 59 -0.60 -4.87 2.46
C ILE A 59 0.01 -4.74 3.86
N ASP A 60 -0.06 -3.54 4.46
CA ASP A 60 0.46 -3.26 5.80
C ASP A 60 -0.19 -4.16 6.85
N ASP A 61 -1.50 -4.35 6.78
CA ASP A 61 -2.26 -5.25 7.66
C ASP A 61 -1.77 -6.70 7.57
N GLN A 62 -1.44 -7.20 6.37
CA GLN A 62 -0.86 -8.55 6.25
C GLN A 62 0.50 -8.67 6.91
N PHE A 63 1.36 -7.67 6.75
CA PHE A 63 2.67 -7.67 7.40
C PHE A 63 2.55 -7.57 8.93
N LEU A 64 1.65 -6.73 9.44
CA LEU A 64 1.40 -6.60 10.86
C LEU A 64 0.90 -7.93 11.47
N GLN A 65 -0.09 -8.58 10.85
CA GLN A 65 -0.61 -9.87 11.30
C GLN A 65 0.49 -10.94 11.34
N ASN A 66 1.32 -11.02 10.30
CA ASN A 66 2.45 -11.96 10.28
C ASN A 66 3.50 -11.64 11.35
N SER A 67 3.80 -10.37 11.60
CA SER A 67 4.79 -9.94 12.60
C SER A 67 4.36 -10.22 14.04
N LEU A 68 3.06 -10.13 14.33
CA LEU A 68 2.47 -10.43 15.65
C LEU A 68 2.34 -11.94 15.90
N SER A 69 2.21 -12.74 14.85
CA SER A 69 2.15 -14.20 14.93
C SER A 69 3.51 -14.87 15.11
N SER A 70 4.62 -14.15 14.91
CA SER A 70 5.98 -14.67 15.10
C SER A 70 6.43 -14.53 16.56
N PRO A 71 6.79 -15.62 17.27
CA PRO A 71 7.30 -15.50 18.63
C PRO A 71 8.60 -14.69 18.61
N ARG A 72 8.55 -13.47 19.15
CA ARG A 72 9.75 -12.65 19.39
C ARG A 72 10.77 -13.52 20.11
N LYS A 73 11.93 -13.80 19.48
CA LYS A 73 13.07 -14.36 20.21
C LYS A 73 13.43 -13.35 21.30
N ARG A 74 13.11 -13.70 22.56
CA ARG A 74 13.49 -12.94 23.76
C ARG A 74 14.97 -12.61 23.64
N GLY A 75 15.31 -11.33 23.67
CA GLY A 75 16.62 -10.82 23.31
C GLY A 75 17.77 -11.53 24.03
N SER A 76 18.79 -11.92 23.27
CA SER A 76 20.14 -12.01 23.81
C SER A 76 20.49 -10.64 24.38
N ARG A 77 20.63 -10.54 25.71
CA ARG A 77 21.25 -9.38 26.35
C ARG A 77 22.63 -9.19 25.74
N ILE A 78 22.79 -8.20 24.86
CA ILE A 78 24.12 -7.69 24.53
C ILE A 78 24.54 -6.88 25.76
N GLY A 79 25.36 -7.50 26.62
CA GLY A 79 25.98 -6.82 27.74
C GLY A 79 26.99 -5.81 27.20
N PHE A 80 26.74 -4.52 27.43
CA PHE A 80 27.79 -3.52 27.23
C PHE A 80 28.78 -3.63 28.40
N PRO A 81 30.09 -3.78 28.15
CA PRO A 81 31.07 -3.70 29.22
C PRO A 81 31.08 -2.29 29.81
N PRO A 82 31.30 -2.14 31.13
CA PRO A 82 31.32 -0.82 31.76
C PRO A 82 32.45 0.03 31.18
N ALA A 83 32.16 1.32 30.98
CA ALA A 83 33.16 2.30 30.55
C ALA A 83 34.30 2.32 31.56
N ARG A 84 35.54 2.15 31.08
CA ARG A 84 36.73 2.33 31.92
C ARG A 84 36.99 3.83 32.09
N GLU A 85 37.27 4.22 33.33
CA GLU A 85 37.70 5.57 33.74
C GLU A 85 39.06 5.95 33.15
#